data_AF-A0A0P7W8H0-F1
#
_entry.id   AF-A0A0P7W8H0-F1
#
_cell.length_a   1.000
_cell.length_b   1.000
_cell.length_c   1.000
_cell.angle_alpha   90.00
_cell.angle_beta   90.00
_cell.angle_gamma   90.00
#
_symmetry.space_group_name_H-M   'P 1'
#
loop_
_entity.id
_entity.type
_entity.pdbx_description
1 polymer ?
#
loop_
_entity_poly.entity_id
_entity_poly.type
_entity_poly.pdbx_seq_one_letter_code
_entity_poly.pdbx_strand_id
1 'polypeptide(L)'
;IKWKGKDLFDLVCRTLGLRETWFFGLQYDVKDTVAWIKMDKRVLDHDIPKEEVISLSFLAKFYPENVEEELVQDITQHLFFLQAKHY
;
A
#
# COMPACT_ATOMS: atom_id res chain seq x y z
N ILE A 1 -9.07 3.76 17.65
CA ILE A 1 -8.89 4.44 16.35
C ILE A 1 -10.03 3.99 15.41
N LYS A 2 -10.85 4.91 14.90
CA LYS A 2 -12.03 4.59 14.05
C LYS A 2 -11.75 4.72 12.54
N TRP A 3 -10.50 4.54 12.11
CA TRP A 3 -10.11 4.77 10.72
C TRP A 3 -10.45 3.55 9.87
N LYS A 4 -11.04 3.79 8.69
CA LYS A 4 -11.15 2.79 7.63
C LYS A 4 -9.81 2.60 6.94
N GLY A 5 -9.63 1.45 6.29
CA GLY A 5 -8.46 1.19 5.45
C GLY A 5 -8.25 2.31 4.41
N LYS A 6 -9.35 2.78 3.81
CA LYS A 6 -9.33 3.91 2.87
C LYS A 6 -8.74 5.19 3.47
N ASP A 7 -9.15 5.56 4.69
CA ASP A 7 -8.70 6.82 5.31
C ASP A 7 -7.17 6.81 5.52
N LEU A 8 -6.64 5.67 5.95
CA LEU A 8 -5.21 5.46 6.13
C LEU A 8 -4.45 5.47 4.80
N PHE A 9 -4.96 4.75 3.80
CA PHE A 9 -4.36 4.70 2.47
C PHE A 9 -4.34 6.08 1.81
N ASP A 10 -5.45 6.81 1.83
CA ASP A 10 -5.56 8.16 1.28
C ASP A 10 -4.65 9.15 2.02
N LEU A 11 -4.39 8.96 3.33
CA LEU A 11 -3.40 9.75 4.05
C LEU A 11 -1.98 9.49 3.51
N VAL A 12 -1.58 8.22 3.35
CA VAL A 12 -0.25 7.86 2.84
C VAL A 12 -0.03 8.41 1.44
N CYS A 13 -0.99 8.21 0.52
CA CYS A 13 -0.89 8.71 -0.85
C CYS A 13 -0.76 10.25 -0.89
N ARG A 14 -1.55 10.97 -0.09
CA ARG A 14 -1.44 12.44 -0.01
C ARG A 14 -0.10 12.91 0.52
N THR A 15 0.42 12.25 1.57
CA THR A 15 1.74 12.58 2.15
C THR A 15 2.87 12.37 1.14
N LEU A 16 2.77 11.34 0.29
CA LEU A 16 3.75 11.05 -0.76
C LEU A 16 3.54 11.86 -2.05
N GLY A 17 2.43 12.61 -2.17
CA GLY A 17 2.06 13.29 -3.42
C GLY A 17 1.65 12.32 -4.55
N LEU A 18 1.27 11.09 -4.21
CA LEU A 18 0.92 10.03 -5.14
C LEU A 18 -0.55 10.12 -5.56
N ARG A 19 -0.82 10.14 -6.87
CA ARG A 19 -2.16 10.19 -7.48
C ARG A 19 -2.51 8.91 -8.21
N GLU A 20 -1.52 8.19 -8.74
CA GLU A 20 -1.67 6.89 -9.42
C GLU A 20 -1.91 5.75 -8.41
N THR A 21 -2.95 5.88 -7.60
CA THR A 21 -3.16 5.03 -6.42
C THR A 21 -3.61 3.61 -6.75
N TRP A 22 -4.11 3.37 -7.97
CA TRP A 22 -4.66 2.08 -8.40
C TRP A 22 -3.62 0.95 -8.42
N PHE A 23 -2.33 1.28 -8.44
CA PHE A 23 -1.26 0.29 -8.37
C PHE A 23 -0.95 -0.19 -6.96
N PHE A 24 -1.28 0.57 -5.92
CA PHE A 24 -0.72 0.37 -4.57
C PHE A 24 -1.73 -0.18 -3.57
N GLY A 25 -1.21 -0.75 -2.49
CA GLY A 25 -1.97 -1.17 -1.33
C GLY A 25 -1.14 -1.14 -0.05
N LEU A 26 -1.81 -1.37 1.08
CA LEU A 26 -1.16 -1.58 2.38
C LEU A 26 -1.17 -3.08 2.69
N GLN A 27 0.01 -3.66 2.79
CA GLN A 27 0.23 -5.05 3.18
C GLN A 27 0.53 -5.13 4.68
N TYR A 28 0.13 -6.23 5.31
CA TYR A 28 0.48 -6.59 6.68
C TYR A 28 0.71 -8.10 6.79
N ASP A 29 1.54 -8.51 7.75
CA ASP A 29 1.79 -9.91 8.03
C ASP A 29 0.67 -10.51 8.91
N VAL A 30 0.23 -11.72 8.59
CA VAL A 30 -0.74 -12.49 9.38
C VAL A 30 -0.31 -13.95 9.43
N LYS A 31 0.08 -14.44 10.61
CA LYS A 31 0.31 -15.87 10.91
C LYS A 31 0.96 -16.64 9.74
N ASP A 32 2.18 -16.25 9.37
CA ASP A 32 3.01 -16.85 8.31
C ASP A 32 2.55 -16.60 6.87
N THR A 33 1.60 -15.69 6.65
CA THR A 33 1.25 -15.20 5.32
C THR A 33 1.16 -13.68 5.30
N VAL A 34 0.97 -13.12 4.10
CA VAL A 34 0.76 -11.68 3.89
C VAL A 34 -0.68 -11.43 3.50
N ALA A 35 -1.25 -10.34 3.99
CA ALA A 35 -2.58 -9.89 3.65
C ALA A 35 -2.58 -8.40 3.30
N TRP A 36 -3.62 -7.96 2.60
CA TRP A 36 -3.81 -6.57 2.21
C TRP A 36 -4.97 -5.96 2.97
N ILE A 37 -4.81 -4.71 3.40
CA ILE A 37 -5.88 -3.93 4.01
C ILE A 37 -7.05 -3.79 3.02
N LYS A 38 -8.25 -4.09 3.50
CA LYS A 38 -9.51 -3.83 2.80
C LYS A 38 -9.95 -2.41 3.09
N MET A 39 -10.20 -1.65 2.03
CA MET A 39 -10.43 -0.20 2.11
C MET A 39 -11.76 0.16 2.80
N ASP A 40 -12.76 -0.71 2.69
CA ASP A 40 -14.10 -0.58 3.27
C ASP A 40 -14.18 -0.98 4.75
N LYS A 41 -13.20 -1.75 5.23
CA LYS A 41 -13.13 -2.27 6.60
C LYS A 41 -12.28 -1.36 7.50
N ARG A 42 -12.56 -1.33 8.81
CA ARG A 42 -11.69 -0.60 9.77
C ARG A 42 -10.34 -1.29 9.85
N VAL A 43 -9.28 -0.50 9.99
CA VAL A 43 -7.90 -1.03 10.08
C VAL A 43 -7.81 -2.07 11.20
N LEU A 44 -8.32 -1.75 12.38
CA LEU A 44 -8.28 -2.62 13.57
C LEU A 44 -9.23 -3.83 13.52
N ASP A 45 -10.13 -3.91 12.53
CA ASP A 45 -11.00 -5.08 12.37
C ASP A 45 -10.31 -6.18 11.54
N HIS A 46 -9.15 -5.90 10.94
CA HIS A 46 -8.32 -6.90 10.26
C HIS A 46 -7.56 -7.75 11.29
N ASP A 47 -7.16 -8.96 10.90
CA ASP A 47 -6.35 -9.86 11.74
C ASP A 47 -4.87 -9.44 11.79
N ILE A 48 -4.64 -8.14 11.97
CA ILE A 48 -3.31 -7.57 12.15
C ILE A 48 -2.80 -8.01 13.53
N PRO A 49 -1.55 -8.50 13.64
CA PRO A 49 -0.91 -8.76 14.92
C PRO A 49 -1.04 -7.55 15.85
N LYS A 50 -1.61 -7.78 17.03
CA LYS A 50 -1.81 -6.73 18.04
C LYS A 50 -0.54 -6.52 18.84
N GLU A 51 0.50 -6.08 18.14
CA GLU A 51 1.76 -5.65 18.73
C GLU A 51 1.67 -4.18 19.17
N GLU A 52 2.67 -3.70 19.91
CA GLU A 52 2.74 -2.31 20.37
C GLU A 52 2.85 -1.33 19.19
N VAL A 53 3.44 -1.76 18.08
CA VAL A 53 3.53 -1.02 16.82
C VAL A 53 2.89 -1.83 15.71
N ILE A 54 1.88 -1.26 15.05
CA ILE A 54 1.31 -1.86 13.84
C ILE A 54 2.21 -1.52 12.66
N SER A 55 2.87 -2.53 12.08
CA SER A 55 3.63 -2.38 10.85
C SER A 55 2.75 -2.61 9.62
N LEU A 56 2.81 -1.70 8.65
CA LEU A 56 2.15 -1.82 7.36
C LEU A 56 3.14 -1.46 6.25
N SER A 57 3.21 -2.27 5.22
CA SER A 57 4.06 -2.04 4.05
C SER A 57 3.22 -1.42 2.93
N PHE A 58 3.58 -0.22 2.49
CA PHE A 58 2.98 0.41 1.31
C PHE A 58 3.70 -0.09 0.06
N LEU A 59 3.02 -0.92 -0.74
CA LEU A 59 3.62 -1.66 -1.85
C LEU A 59 2.75 -1.61 -3.11
N ALA A 60 3.38 -1.76 -4.26
CA ALA A 60 2.68 -2.03 -5.51
C ALA A 60 2.06 -3.43 -5.43
N LYS A 61 0.73 -3.48 -5.57
CA LYS A 61 -0.09 -4.68 -5.62
C LYS A 61 -0.41 -5.10 -7.06
N PHE A 62 -0.52 -4.12 -7.95
CA PHE A 62 -0.75 -4.30 -9.38
C PHE A 62 0.36 -3.62 -10.15
N TYR A 63 0.75 -4.20 -11.29
CA TYR A 63 1.82 -3.71 -12.13
C TYR A 63 1.22 -3.25 -13.47
N PRO A 64 1.78 -2.19 -14.08
CA PRO A 64 1.39 -1.80 -15.43
C PRO A 64 1.78 -2.90 -16.43
N GLU A 65 1.05 -3.00 -17.54
CA GLU A 65 1.43 -3.84 -18.67
C GLU A 65 2.60 -3.21 -19.44
N ASN A 66 2.61 -1.88 -19.55
CA ASN A 66 3.70 -1.10 -20.13
C ASN A 66 4.12 0.05 -19.20
N VAL A 67 5.31 -0.07 -18.62
CA VAL A 67 5.86 0.91 -17.67
C VAL A 67 6.05 2.30 -18.29
N GLU A 68 6.52 2.37 -19.53
CA GLU A 68 6.84 3.65 -20.19
C GLU A 68 5.59 4.45 -20.56
N GLU A 69 4.48 3.75 -20.84
CA GLU A 69 3.21 4.37 -21.23
C GLU A 69 2.30 4.66 -20.04
N GLU A 70 2.34 3.82 -19.00
CA GLU A 70 1.36 3.87 -17.91
C GLU A 70 1.85 4.59 -16.64
N LEU A 71 3.15 4.63 -16.36
CA LEU A 71 3.68 5.30 -15.15
C LEU A 71 4.00 6.76 -15.43
N VAL A 72 3.14 7.67 -14.98
CA VAL A 72 3.22 9.09 -15.31
C VAL A 72 4.00 9.88 -14.26
N GLN A 73 3.83 9.60 -12.96
CA GLN A 73 4.49 10.37 -11.91
C GLN A 73 5.86 9.81 -11.54
N ASP A 74 6.85 10.68 -11.39
CA ASP A 74 8.19 10.32 -10.93
C ASP A 74 8.18 9.53 -9.62
N ILE A 75 7.30 9.90 -8.67
CA ILE A 75 7.16 9.18 -7.40
C ILE A 75 6.65 7.75 -7.63
N THR A 76 5.72 7.55 -8.56
CA THR A 76 5.21 6.22 -8.90
C THR A 76 6.32 5.37 -9.50
N GLN A 77 7.04 5.89 -10.50
CA GLN A 77 8.18 5.22 -11.12
C GLN A 77 9.26 4.88 -10.09
N HIS A 78 9.57 5.80 -9.18
CA HIS A 78 10.55 5.58 -8.13
C HIS A 78 10.15 4.46 -7.17
N LEU A 79 8.90 4.44 -6.72
CA LEU A 79 8.40 3.39 -5.83
C LEU A 79 8.39 2.02 -6.51
N PHE A 80 7.96 1.95 -7.78
CA PHE A 80 8.05 0.71 -8.57
C PHE A 80 9.50 0.25 -8.75
N PHE A 81 10.42 1.17 -9.09
CA PHE A 81 11.84 0.86 -9.23
C PHE A 81 12.44 0.31 -7.95
N LEU A 82 12.20 0.97 -6.80
CA LEU A 82 12.70 0.50 -5.52
C LEU A 82 12.17 -0.91 -5.21
N GLN A 83 10.87 -1.13 -5.38
CA GLN A 83 10.27 -2.44 -5.12
C GLN A 83 10.86 -3.52 -6.04
N ALA A 84 10.98 -3.25 -7.34
CA ALA A 84 11.54 -4.21 -8.30
C ALA A 84 13.02 -4.51 -8.05
N LYS A 85 13.81 -3.53 -7.60
CA LYS A 85 15.23 -3.70 -7.27
C LYS A 85 15.46 -4.57 -6.03
N HIS A 86 14.50 -4.59 -5.11
CA HIS A 86 14.57 -5.38 -3.88
C HIS A 86 14.14 -6.84 -4.08
N TYR A 87 13.67 -7.20 -5.28
CA TYR A 87 13.47 -8.59 -5.73
C TYR A 87 14.62 -9.05 -6.63
#